data_AF-A0A496B7Y7-F1
#
_entry.id   AF-A0A496B7Y7-F1
#
_cell.length_a   1.000
_cell.length_b   1.000
_cell.length_c   1.000
_cell.angle_alpha   90.00
_cell.angle_beta   90.00
_cell.angle_gamma   90.00
#
_symmetry.space_group_name_H-M   'P 1'
#
loop_
_entity.id
_entity.type
_entity.pdbx_description
1 polymer ?
#
loop_
_entity_poly.entity_id
_entity_poly.type
_entity_poly.pdbx_seq_one_letter_code
_entity_poly.pdbx_strand_id
1 'polypeptide(L)'
;MQSAGMGYAVFPVRSRLCAFKARLPLVGRMQEWLMRESHSTYTGLFNVKYQLEKTREPFTREAVLQLPKNRCGLYAIWLATDIVAGEAVYERLYAGISTTCVRRRLLQHLSNEENPQLRTELRMFGEFVYFSFAFTEETAETLELETALIREWQPVTNRYKLG
;
A
#
# COMPACT_ATOMS: atom_id res chain seq x y z
N MET A 1 60.85 -8.40 24.77
CA MET A 1 59.84 -9.44 24.52
C MET A 1 58.55 -8.73 24.17
N GLN A 2 58.18 -8.76 22.89
CA GLN A 2 56.95 -8.15 22.35
C GLN A 2 55.86 -9.23 22.33
N SER A 3 54.67 -8.91 22.82
CA SER A 3 53.43 -9.60 22.45
C SER A 3 52.34 -8.55 22.28
N ALA A 4 51.98 -8.33 21.03
CA ALA A 4 50.86 -7.52 20.59
C ALA A 4 49.55 -8.28 20.85
N GLY A 5 48.59 -7.63 21.50
CA GLY A 5 47.20 -8.09 21.59
C GLY A 5 46.34 -7.27 20.63
N MET A 6 46.01 -7.89 19.50
CA MET A 6 45.21 -7.36 18.39
C MET A 6 43.82 -6.88 18.82
N GLY A 7 43.44 -5.70 18.32
CA GLY A 7 42.06 -5.25 18.26
C GLY A 7 41.28 -6.06 17.21
N TYR A 8 40.05 -6.41 17.54
CA TYR A 8 39.08 -6.91 16.57
C TYR A 8 37.96 -5.88 16.42
N ALA A 9 38.05 -5.11 15.35
CA ALA A 9 36.89 -4.52 14.72
C ALA A 9 36.17 -5.63 13.94
N VAL A 10 34.89 -5.86 14.24
CA VAL A 10 34.03 -6.75 13.44
C VAL A 10 32.94 -5.89 12.81
N PHE A 11 33.19 -5.51 11.56
CA PHE A 11 32.22 -4.94 10.62
C PHE A 11 31.34 -6.06 10.02
N PRO A 12 30.18 -5.72 9.43
CA PRO A 12 28.98 -6.56 9.43
C PRO A 12 29.06 -7.73 8.44
N VAL A 13 28.43 -8.82 8.85
CA VAL A 13 28.25 -10.03 8.04
C VAL A 13 27.35 -9.71 6.84
N ARG A 14 27.99 -9.56 5.67
CA ARG A 14 27.37 -9.76 4.37
C ARG A 14 26.89 -11.22 4.29
N SER A 15 25.58 -11.44 4.33
CA SER A 15 24.97 -12.71 3.91
C SER A 15 24.04 -12.48 2.73
N ARG A 16 24.65 -12.64 1.56
CA ARG A 16 24.13 -13.21 0.30
C ARG A 16 22.65 -12.94 -0.03
N LEU A 17 22.50 -12.01 -0.97
CA LEU A 17 21.52 -12.07 -2.07
C LEU A 17 21.25 -13.52 -2.50
N CYS A 18 20.11 -14.06 -2.11
CA CYS A 18 19.48 -15.14 -2.85
C CYS A 18 18.69 -14.50 -3.98
N ALA A 19 19.28 -14.51 -5.17
CA ALA A 19 18.57 -14.30 -6.42
C ALA A 19 17.49 -15.40 -6.54
N PHE A 20 16.24 -15.04 -6.30
CA PHE A 20 15.12 -15.90 -6.67
C PHE A 20 14.13 -15.09 -7.49
N LYS A 21 14.17 -15.31 -8.81
CA LYS A 21 13.12 -14.90 -9.75
C LYS A 21 11.83 -15.64 -9.37
N ALA A 22 11.03 -15.06 -8.48
CA ALA A 22 9.64 -15.47 -8.32
C ALA A 22 8.87 -14.97 -9.54
N ARG A 23 8.70 -15.85 -10.54
CA ARG A 23 7.80 -15.65 -11.67
C ARG A 23 6.38 -15.87 -11.16
N LEU A 24 5.81 -14.85 -10.51
CA LEU A 24 4.38 -14.83 -10.19
C LEU A 24 3.58 -14.86 -11.51
N PRO A 25 2.57 -15.73 -11.67
CA PRO A 25 1.74 -15.73 -12.85
C PRO A 25 0.85 -14.48 -12.83
N LEU A 26 1.30 -13.44 -13.52
CA LEU A 26 0.47 -12.32 -13.94
C LEU A 26 -0.40 -12.77 -15.12
N VAL A 27 -1.59 -12.19 -15.18
CA VAL A 27 -2.59 -12.28 -16.26
C VAL A 27 -3.57 -13.45 -16.13
N GLY A 28 -4.76 -13.13 -15.60
CA GLY A 28 -5.93 -14.02 -15.70
C GLY A 28 -7.13 -13.70 -14.81
N ARG A 29 -7.04 -12.78 -13.84
CA ARG A 29 -8.13 -12.58 -12.85
C ARG A 29 -8.61 -11.14 -12.64
N MET A 30 -8.30 -10.19 -13.54
CA MET A 30 -8.80 -8.81 -13.41
C MET A 30 -10.18 -8.57 -14.04
N GLN A 31 -10.62 -9.37 -15.02
CA GLN A 31 -11.87 -9.09 -15.75
C GLN A 31 -13.14 -9.56 -15.03
N GLU A 32 -13.05 -10.47 -14.07
CA GLU A 32 -14.25 -11.06 -13.44
C GLU A 32 -14.80 -10.23 -12.26
N TRP A 33 -14.03 -9.26 -11.76
CA TRP A 33 -14.42 -8.43 -10.62
C TRP A 33 -15.20 -7.16 -10.98
N LEU A 34 -15.26 -6.79 -12.26
CA LEU A 34 -15.96 -5.57 -12.72
C LEU A 34 -17.49 -5.73 -12.84
N MET A 35 -18.07 -6.90 -12.53
CA MET A 35 -19.47 -7.23 -12.85
C MET A 35 -20.31 -7.75 -11.66
N ARG A 36 -20.05 -7.28 -10.43
CA ARG A 36 -21.01 -7.45 -9.31
C ARG A 36 -21.29 -6.12 -8.63
N GLU A 37 -22.05 -5.27 -9.32
CA GLU A 37 -22.79 -4.18 -8.70
C GLU A 37 -23.88 -4.79 -7.81
N SER A 38 -23.62 -4.87 -6.50
CA SER A 38 -24.69 -4.88 -5.51
C SER A 38 -24.92 -3.43 -5.10
N HIS A 39 -26.02 -2.84 -5.58
CA HIS A 39 -26.52 -1.54 -5.14
C HIS A 39 -26.83 -1.58 -3.63
N SER A 40 -25.82 -1.27 -2.82
CA SER A 40 -25.99 -0.89 -1.43
C SER A 40 -25.63 0.59 -1.38
N THR A 41 -26.64 1.44 -1.21
CA THR A 41 -26.57 2.90 -1.14
C THR A 41 -25.85 3.43 0.12
N TYR A 42 -25.10 2.58 0.83
CA TYR A 42 -24.30 2.95 1.99
C TYR A 42 -23.03 2.10 2.01
N THR A 43 -21.89 2.66 1.63
CA THR A 43 -20.62 1.94 1.71
C THR A 43 -20.06 2.11 3.12
N GLY A 44 -20.65 1.40 4.08
CA GLY A 44 -20.24 1.48 5.48
C GLY A 44 -18.75 1.18 5.67
N LEU A 45 -18.12 1.83 6.67
CA LEU A 45 -16.69 1.70 7.00
C LEU A 45 -16.21 0.25 7.03
N PHE A 46 -17.03 -0.66 7.56
CA PHE A 46 -16.74 -2.09 7.60
C PHE A 46 -16.50 -2.70 6.21
N ASN A 47 -17.36 -2.40 5.23
CA ASN A 47 -17.25 -2.91 3.87
C ASN A 47 -16.01 -2.37 3.17
N VAL A 48 -15.74 -1.06 3.32
CA VAL A 48 -14.54 -0.42 2.78
C VAL A 48 -13.28 -1.08 3.34
N LYS A 49 -13.20 -1.25 4.66
CA LYS A 49 -12.06 -1.89 5.31
C LYS A 49 -11.86 -3.32 4.82
N TYR A 50 -12.94 -4.10 4.79
CA TYR A 50 -12.89 -5.48 4.34
C TYR A 50 -12.37 -5.56 2.90
N GLN A 51 -12.86 -4.71 1.99
CA GLN A 51 -12.38 -4.66 0.62
C GLN A 51 -10.89 -4.31 0.56
N LEU A 52 -10.48 -3.22 1.22
CA LEU A 52 -9.09 -2.75 1.24
C LEU A 52 -8.13 -3.80 1.83
N GLU A 53 -8.56 -4.60 2.79
CA GLU A 53 -7.75 -5.66 3.40
C GLU A 53 -7.71 -6.96 2.58
N LYS A 54 -8.65 -7.15 1.64
CA LYS A 54 -8.69 -8.36 0.80
C LYS A 54 -7.99 -8.17 -0.54
N THR A 55 -8.03 -6.98 -1.12
CA THR A 55 -7.57 -6.73 -2.51
C THR A 55 -6.26 -5.97 -2.54
N ARG A 56 -5.16 -6.62 -2.13
CA ARG A 56 -3.81 -6.02 -2.17
C ARG A 56 -3.10 -6.39 -3.47
N GLU A 57 -2.64 -5.39 -4.21
CA GLU A 57 -1.87 -5.53 -5.44
C GLU A 57 -0.50 -4.88 -5.31
N PRO A 58 0.55 -5.38 -5.98
CA PRO A 58 1.85 -4.73 -5.98
C PRO A 58 1.75 -3.26 -6.41
N PHE A 59 2.40 -2.36 -5.67
CA PHE A 59 2.31 -0.92 -5.93
C PHE A 59 3.27 -0.48 -7.03
N THR A 60 2.99 -0.94 -8.25
CA THR A 60 3.74 -0.62 -9.46
C THR A 60 2.95 0.31 -10.38
N ARG A 61 3.65 1.00 -11.27
CA ARG A 61 3.00 1.87 -12.25
C ARG A 61 2.05 1.08 -13.15
N GLU A 62 2.45 -0.13 -13.54
CA GLU A 62 1.71 -1.00 -14.44
C GLU A 62 0.37 -1.43 -13.82
N ALA A 63 0.38 -1.83 -12.54
CA ALA A 63 -0.84 -2.21 -11.82
C ALA A 63 -1.79 -1.02 -11.67
N VAL A 64 -1.27 0.14 -11.25
CA VAL A 64 -2.08 1.37 -11.09
C VAL A 64 -2.68 1.84 -12.43
N LEU A 65 -2.00 1.64 -13.55
CA LEU A 65 -2.50 1.99 -14.88
C LEU A 65 -3.70 1.13 -15.34
N GLN A 66 -3.92 -0.04 -14.74
CA GLN A 66 -5.09 -0.88 -15.02
C GLN A 66 -6.38 -0.36 -14.38
N LEU A 67 -6.26 0.52 -13.38
CA LEU A 67 -7.43 1.10 -12.72
C LEU A 67 -8.25 1.97 -13.69
N PRO A 68 -9.59 1.99 -13.52
CA PRO A 68 -10.45 2.87 -14.29
C PRO A 68 -10.08 4.34 -14.06
N LYS A 69 -10.25 5.14 -15.12
CA LYS A 69 -10.12 6.60 -15.05
C LYS A 69 -11.40 7.20 -14.46
N ASN A 70 -11.30 8.39 -13.87
CA ASN A 70 -12.45 9.19 -13.39
C ASN A 70 -13.34 8.48 -12.36
N ARG A 71 -12.73 7.70 -11.46
CA ARG A 71 -13.42 7.09 -10.32
C ARG A 71 -12.88 7.66 -9.02
N CYS A 72 -13.78 8.20 -8.20
CA CYS A 72 -13.49 8.59 -6.83
C CYS A 72 -13.50 7.37 -5.91
N GLY A 73 -12.85 7.49 -4.76
CA GLY A 73 -12.76 6.40 -3.79
C GLY A 73 -11.63 6.57 -2.79
N LEU A 74 -11.49 5.53 -1.97
CA LEU A 74 -10.44 5.36 -0.98
C LEU A 74 -9.35 4.43 -1.51
N TYR A 75 -8.13 4.64 -1.04
CA TYR A 75 -7.02 3.73 -1.26
C TYR A 75 -6.18 3.61 -0.01
N ALA A 76 -5.53 2.46 0.13
CA ALA A 76 -4.56 2.18 1.17
C ALA A 76 -3.26 1.68 0.54
N ILE A 77 -2.14 2.07 1.13
CA ILE A 77 -0.80 1.59 0.80
C ILE A 77 -0.30 0.78 1.98
N TRP A 78 0.26 -0.38 1.68
CA TRP A 78 0.63 -1.42 2.62
C TRP A 78 2.10 -1.77 2.46
N LEU A 79 2.76 -2.10 3.56
CA LEU A 79 4.10 -2.69 3.55
C LEU A 79 3.97 -4.15 3.97
N ALA A 80 4.43 -5.08 3.14
CA ALA A 80 4.64 -6.46 3.56
C ALA A 80 5.89 -6.51 4.46
N THR A 81 5.71 -6.78 5.76
CA THR A 81 6.79 -6.74 6.76
C THR A 81 7.32 -8.11 7.13
N ASP A 82 6.50 -9.15 7.07
CA ASP A 82 6.86 -10.51 7.45
C ASP A 82 6.03 -11.55 6.68
N ILE A 83 6.37 -12.82 6.82
CA ILE A 83 5.58 -13.96 6.34
C ILE A 83 5.33 -14.89 7.52
N VAL A 84 4.07 -15.00 7.93
CA VAL A 84 3.63 -15.87 9.03
C VAL A 84 2.74 -16.97 8.47
N ALA A 85 3.10 -18.22 8.71
CA ALA A 85 2.37 -19.40 8.22
C ALA A 85 2.14 -19.41 6.68
N GLY A 86 3.06 -18.81 5.91
CA GLY A 86 2.96 -18.70 4.46
C GLY A 86 2.13 -17.53 3.95
N GLU A 87 1.60 -16.69 4.85
CA GLU A 87 0.86 -15.47 4.51
C GLU A 87 1.69 -14.23 4.84
N ALA A 88 1.70 -13.26 3.93
CA ALA A 88 2.37 -11.98 4.17
C ALA A 88 1.60 -11.16 5.23
N VAL A 89 2.33 -10.66 6.22
CA VAL A 89 1.85 -9.69 7.21
C VAL A 89 2.01 -8.30 6.64
N TYR A 90 0.94 -7.51 6.69
CA TYR A 90 0.92 -6.17 6.12
C TYR A 90 0.73 -5.10 7.18
N GLU A 91 1.60 -4.11 7.17
CA GLU A 91 1.42 -2.86 7.90
C GLU A 91 0.71 -1.82 7.02
N ARG A 92 -0.15 -0.99 7.64
CA ARG A 92 -0.81 0.12 6.97
C ARG A 92 0.15 1.31 6.91
N LEU A 93 0.80 1.52 5.76
CA LEU A 93 1.70 2.66 5.57
C LEU A 93 0.93 3.97 5.44
N TYR A 94 -0.11 3.96 4.60
CA TYR A 94 -0.86 5.17 4.28
C TYR A 94 -2.31 4.84 3.93
N ALA A 95 -3.22 5.72 4.30
CA ALA A 95 -4.59 5.72 3.80
C ALA A 95 -4.93 7.09 3.23
N GLY A 96 -5.65 7.12 2.11
CA GLY A 96 -6.08 8.36 1.54
C GLY A 96 -7.26 8.20 0.60
N ILE A 97 -7.72 9.34 0.10
CA ILE A 97 -8.81 9.38 -0.86
C ILE A 97 -8.44 10.14 -2.10
N SER A 98 -9.30 9.97 -3.09
CA SER A 98 -9.38 10.88 -4.21
C SER A 98 -10.84 11.12 -4.54
N THR A 99 -11.26 12.38 -4.48
CA THR A 99 -12.60 12.82 -4.90
C THR A 99 -12.75 12.89 -6.42
N THR A 100 -11.66 12.78 -7.19
CA THR A 100 -11.67 12.89 -8.66
C THR A 100 -11.27 11.59 -9.36
N CYS A 101 -10.06 11.08 -9.09
CA CYS A 101 -9.53 9.88 -9.74
C CYS A 101 -8.48 9.19 -8.87
N VAL A 102 -8.84 8.06 -8.24
CA VAL A 102 -7.94 7.25 -7.39
C VAL A 102 -6.66 6.88 -8.15
N ARG A 103 -6.79 6.48 -9.42
CA ARG A 103 -5.65 6.18 -10.29
C ARG A 103 -4.67 7.35 -10.39
N ARG A 104 -5.17 8.57 -10.63
CA ARG A 104 -4.31 9.76 -10.74
C ARG A 104 -3.56 9.98 -9.43
N ARG A 105 -4.25 9.85 -8.30
CA ARG A 105 -3.65 10.06 -6.98
C ARG A 105 -2.57 9.04 -6.63
N LEU A 106 -2.81 7.76 -6.95
CA LEU A 106 -1.80 6.70 -6.78
C LEU A 106 -0.56 6.93 -7.66
N LEU A 107 -0.74 7.38 -8.91
CA LEU A 107 0.38 7.73 -9.79
C LEU A 107 1.19 8.92 -9.26
N GLN A 108 0.56 9.90 -8.59
CA GLN A 108 1.25 11.04 -7.98
C GLN A 108 2.18 10.60 -6.83
N HIS A 109 1.79 9.58 -6.06
CA HIS A 109 2.66 9.01 -5.03
C HIS A 109 3.89 8.34 -5.63
N LEU A 110 3.74 7.66 -6.78
CA LEU A 110 4.87 7.08 -7.52
C LEU A 110 5.79 8.15 -8.15
N SER A 111 5.26 9.34 -8.49
CA SER A 111 6.05 10.46 -9.02
C SER A 111 6.69 11.35 -7.94
N ASN A 112 6.57 11.00 -6.65
CA ASN A 112 7.25 11.64 -5.50
C ASN A 112 6.78 13.05 -5.09
N GLU A 113 5.57 13.46 -5.43
CA GLU A 113 5.20 14.90 -5.40
C GLU A 113 4.58 15.41 -4.09
N GLU A 114 4.03 14.56 -3.19
CA GLU A 114 3.13 15.09 -2.15
C GLU A 114 3.34 14.63 -0.70
N ASN A 115 4.00 13.50 -0.44
CA ASN A 115 4.24 13.02 0.93
C ASN A 115 5.70 12.56 1.12
N PRO A 116 6.58 13.36 1.74
CA PRO A 116 8.00 13.03 1.92
C PRO A 116 8.28 11.77 2.74
N GLN A 117 7.42 11.46 3.72
CA GLN A 117 7.56 10.26 4.55
C GLN A 117 7.17 9.02 3.77
N LEU A 118 5.98 9.03 3.16
CA LEU A 118 5.55 7.95 2.27
C LEU A 118 6.57 7.74 1.14
N ARG A 119 7.08 8.80 0.53
CA ARG A 119 8.15 8.72 -0.47
C ARG A 119 9.39 7.97 0.03
N THR A 120 9.79 8.21 1.27
CA THR A 120 10.95 7.53 1.87
C THR A 120 10.68 6.03 1.97
N GLU A 121 9.51 5.64 2.49
CA GLU A 121 9.07 4.24 2.56
C GLU A 121 9.02 3.58 1.17
N LEU A 122 8.40 4.25 0.18
CA LEU A 122 8.29 3.75 -1.19
C LEU A 122 9.66 3.52 -1.85
N ARG A 123 10.65 4.36 -1.56
CA ARG A 123 12.01 4.22 -2.09
C ARG A 123 12.78 3.09 -1.41
N MET A 124 12.60 2.91 -0.11
CA MET A 124 13.34 1.90 0.66
C MET A 124 12.79 0.49 0.41
N PHE A 125 11.47 0.35 0.31
CA PHE A 125 10.80 -0.94 0.34
C PHE A 125 10.02 -1.30 -0.93
N GLY A 126 10.23 -0.58 -2.04
CA GLY A 126 9.33 -0.60 -3.21
C GLY A 126 8.78 -1.96 -3.65
N GLU A 127 9.58 -3.03 -3.65
CA GLU A 127 9.13 -4.39 -4.03
C GLU A 127 8.18 -5.05 -3.02
N PHE A 128 8.18 -4.58 -1.77
CA PHE A 128 7.33 -5.03 -0.67
C PHE A 128 6.14 -4.10 -0.43
N VAL A 129 5.94 -3.09 -1.28
CA VAL A 129 4.82 -2.16 -1.17
C VAL A 129 3.65 -2.62 -2.03
N TYR A 130 2.47 -2.60 -1.42
CA TYR A 130 1.22 -2.98 -2.05
C TYR A 130 0.21 -1.85 -1.91
N PHE A 131 -0.81 -1.84 -2.76
CA PHE A 131 -1.94 -0.93 -2.64
C PHE A 131 -3.26 -1.68 -2.75
N SER A 132 -4.31 -1.08 -2.21
CA SER A 132 -5.69 -1.52 -2.41
C SER A 132 -6.59 -0.31 -2.57
N PHE A 133 -7.78 -0.51 -3.12
CA PHE A 133 -8.73 0.57 -3.38
C PHE A 133 -10.18 0.11 -3.21
N ALA A 134 -11.04 1.07 -2.88
CA ALA A 134 -12.49 0.92 -2.83
C ALA A 134 -13.12 2.16 -3.48
N PHE A 135 -13.91 1.96 -4.54
CA PHE A 135 -14.61 3.06 -5.20
C PHE A 135 -15.87 3.43 -4.42
N THR A 136 -16.19 4.71 -4.43
CA THR A 136 -17.38 5.29 -3.81
C THR A 136 -18.20 6.02 -4.87
N GLU A 137 -19.49 6.24 -4.61
CA GLU A 137 -20.37 7.00 -5.50
C GLU A 137 -20.40 8.49 -5.11
N GLU A 138 -20.33 8.80 -3.81
CA GLU A 138 -20.40 10.16 -3.29
C GLU A 138 -19.09 10.69 -2.70
N THR A 139 -18.71 11.91 -3.06
CA THR A 139 -17.47 12.54 -2.57
C THR A 139 -17.53 12.93 -1.10
N ALA A 140 -18.71 13.27 -0.57
CA ALA A 140 -18.88 13.64 0.84
C ALA A 140 -18.69 12.42 1.74
N GLU A 141 -19.34 11.30 1.41
CA GLU A 141 -19.17 10.00 2.07
C GLU A 141 -17.69 9.57 2.07
N THR A 142 -16.98 9.82 0.98
CA THR A 142 -15.55 9.48 0.83
C THR A 142 -14.66 10.16 1.88
N LEU A 143 -14.93 11.43 2.22
CA LEU A 143 -14.15 12.20 3.22
C LEU A 143 -14.40 11.70 4.65
N GLU A 144 -15.66 11.41 4.98
CA GLU A 144 -16.01 10.88 6.29
C GLU A 144 -15.39 9.50 6.51
N LEU A 145 -15.45 8.65 5.48
CA LEU A 145 -14.81 7.33 5.48
C LEU A 145 -13.29 7.43 5.60
N GLU A 146 -12.63 8.41 4.96
CA GLU A 146 -11.18 8.63 5.14
C GLU A 146 -10.85 8.90 6.61
N THR A 147 -11.58 9.84 7.20
CA THR A 147 -11.32 10.29 8.56
C THR A 147 -11.50 9.15 9.55
N ALA A 148 -12.58 8.38 9.39
CA ALA A 148 -12.83 7.19 10.21
C ALA A 148 -11.74 6.12 10.01
N LEU A 149 -11.33 5.87 8.77
CA LEU A 149 -10.30 4.90 8.44
C LEU A 149 -8.93 5.28 9.04
N ILE A 150 -8.52 6.55 8.94
CA ILE A 150 -7.26 7.03 9.51
C ILE A 150 -7.29 6.97 11.04
N ARG A 151 -8.40 7.36 11.67
CA ARG A 151 -8.56 7.29 13.13
C ARG A 151 -8.44 5.86 13.64
N GLU A 152 -9.04 4.90 12.94
CA GLU A 152 -9.06 3.50 13.35
C GLU A 152 -7.73 2.78 13.05
N TRP A 153 -7.19 2.95 11.84
CA TRP A 153 -5.99 2.23 11.41
C TRP A 153 -4.68 2.89 11.82
N GLN A 154 -4.70 4.18 12.15
CA GLN A 154 -3.52 5.00 12.47
C GLN A 154 -2.32 4.70 11.56
N PRO A 155 -2.44 4.84 10.22
CA PRO A 155 -1.37 4.47 9.30
C PRO A 155 -0.08 5.24 9.59
N VAL A 156 1.06 4.58 9.40
CA VAL A 156 2.39 5.05 9.82
C VAL A 156 2.68 6.48 9.34
N THR A 157 2.35 6.76 8.08
CA THR A 157 2.67 8.04 7.41
C THR A 157 1.50 9.04 7.36
N ASN A 158 0.37 8.71 8.01
CA ASN A 158 -0.79 9.59 8.13
C ASN A 158 -0.78 10.45 9.41
N ARG A 159 0.25 10.34 10.25
CA ARG A 159 0.28 10.94 11.60
C ARG A 159 0.06 12.46 11.64
N TYR A 160 0.32 13.18 10.55
CA TYR A 160 0.14 14.64 10.45
C TYR A 160 -1.15 15.07 9.74
N LYS A 161 -2.01 14.14 9.30
CA LYS A 161 -3.23 14.50 8.57
C LYS A 161 -4.40 14.89 9.46
N LEU A 162 -4.40 14.48 10.73
CA LEU A 162 -5.52 14.68 11.67
C LEU A 162 -5.16 15.61 12.84
N GLY A 163 -3.97 16.21 12.83
CA GLY A 163 -3.45 17.05 13.91
C GLY A 163 -2.66 18.23 13.36
#